data_AF-A0A520I2W0-F1
#
_entry.id   AF-A0A520I2W0-F1
#
_cell.length_a   1.000
_cell.length_b   1.000
_cell.length_c   1.000
_cell.angle_alpha   90.00
_cell.angle_beta   90.00
_cell.angle_gamma   90.00
#
_symmetry.space_group_name_H-M   'P 1'
#
loop_
_entity.id
_entity.type
_entity.pdbx_description
1 polymer ?
#
loop_
_entity_poly.entity_id
_entity_poly.type
_entity_poly.pdbx_seq_one_letter_code
_entity_poly.pdbx_strand_id
1 'polypeptide(L)'
;MIRPAISARQIGTQAQPLAIVDNFHPDPDALRAFAATQAFEPGRNHYPGLRAALPPDYLAEVGPALAAVLSGVFYHNAAAALIDASYAMVTTPADRLTLAQRLPHVDAVDPGRIALVHYLSPESRDGTAFYRHRATGTETVDAARAADYYARLNAELAQGAPPARSYIAGPTPLFEQIAQVEARY
;
A
#
# COMPACT_ATOMS: atom_id res chain seq x y z
N MET A 1 -17.40 18.44 13.15
CA MET A 1 -16.37 17.39 13.18
C MET A 1 -16.74 16.33 12.17
N ILE A 2 -15.91 16.17 11.14
CA ILE A 2 -16.05 15.06 10.20
C ILE A 2 -15.69 13.79 10.97
N ARG A 3 -16.54 12.75 10.90
CA ARG A 3 -16.30 11.48 11.58
C ARG A 3 -15.78 10.46 10.57
N PRO A 4 -14.74 9.68 10.90
CA PRO A 4 -14.29 8.59 10.06
C PRO A 4 -15.42 7.59 9.78
N ALA A 5 -15.58 7.21 8.52
CA ALA A 5 -16.51 6.18 8.09
C ALA A 5 -15.71 4.93 7.70
N ILE A 6 -15.82 3.89 8.52
CA ILE A 6 -15.07 2.65 8.36
C ILE A 6 -15.97 1.64 7.65
N SER A 7 -15.49 1.09 6.54
CA SER A 7 -16.05 -0.09 5.89
C SER A 7 -14.98 -1.16 5.75
N ALA A 8 -15.41 -2.42 5.66
CA ALA A 8 -14.50 -3.54 5.54
C ALA A 8 -15.05 -4.57 4.55
N ARG A 9 -14.13 -5.27 3.89
CA ARG A 9 -14.43 -6.42 3.06
C ARG A 9 -13.27 -7.40 3.08
N GLN A 10 -13.52 -8.61 2.60
CA GLN A 10 -12.48 -9.60 2.37
C GLN A 10 -12.07 -9.60 0.89
N ILE A 11 -10.79 -9.83 0.62
CA ILE A 11 -10.24 -9.92 -0.74
C ILE A 11 -9.52 -11.25 -0.97
N GLY A 12 -9.50 -11.68 -2.24
CA GLY A 12 -8.86 -12.93 -2.64
C GLY A 12 -9.59 -14.18 -2.17
N THR A 13 -9.02 -15.33 -2.53
CA THR A 13 -9.42 -16.67 -2.05
C THR A 13 -9.06 -16.93 -0.59
N GLN A 14 -8.03 -16.28 -0.06
CA GLN A 14 -7.58 -16.36 1.33
C GLN A 14 -8.36 -15.40 2.25
N ALA A 15 -9.36 -14.71 1.70
CA ALA A 15 -10.29 -13.85 2.43
C ALA A 15 -9.59 -12.84 3.36
N GLN A 16 -8.49 -12.24 2.89
CA GLN A 16 -7.72 -11.29 3.69
C GLN A 16 -8.57 -10.04 3.99
N PRO A 17 -8.58 -9.55 5.24
CA PRO A 17 -9.35 -8.38 5.61
C PRO A 17 -8.76 -7.12 5.00
N LEU A 18 -9.64 -6.26 4.46
CA LEU A 18 -9.31 -4.96 3.91
C LEU A 18 -10.25 -3.92 4.54
N ALA A 19 -9.67 -2.94 5.23
CA ALA A 19 -10.38 -1.79 5.77
C ALA A 19 -10.28 -0.59 4.81
N ILE A 20 -11.37 0.15 4.66
CA ILE A 20 -11.43 1.42 3.93
C ILE A 20 -11.99 2.44 4.92
N VAL A 21 -11.26 3.55 5.09
CA VAL A 21 -11.65 4.62 6.01
C VAL A 21 -11.80 5.92 5.24
N ASP A 22 -13.04 6.29 4.94
CA ASP A 22 -13.36 7.60 4.40
C ASP A 22 -13.35 8.64 5.53
N ASN A 23 -13.02 9.89 5.23
CA ASN A 23 -12.90 10.98 6.21
C ASN A 23 -11.88 10.65 7.33
N PHE A 24 -10.72 10.10 6.96
CA PHE A 24 -9.75 9.56 7.90
C PHE A 24 -9.11 10.62 8.81
N HIS A 25 -8.78 11.78 8.24
CA HIS A 25 -8.21 12.92 8.98
C HIS A 25 -9.25 14.03 9.18
N PRO A 26 -9.29 14.71 10.33
CA PRO A 26 -10.24 15.80 10.57
C PRO A 26 -10.00 17.03 9.69
N ASP A 27 -8.76 17.26 9.27
CA ASP A 27 -8.36 18.36 8.38
C ASP A 27 -7.28 17.90 7.38
N PRO A 28 -7.66 17.28 6.25
CA PRO A 28 -6.70 16.81 5.27
C PRO A 28 -6.09 17.96 4.45
N ASP A 29 -6.65 19.17 4.47
CA ASP A 29 -6.10 20.34 3.77
C ASP A 29 -4.92 20.91 4.54
N ALA A 30 -4.99 20.95 5.88
CA ALA A 30 -3.86 21.30 6.73
C ALA A 30 -2.66 20.36 6.52
N LEU A 31 -2.89 19.05 6.34
CA LEU A 31 -1.82 18.09 6.02
C LEU A 31 -1.13 18.44 4.69
N ARG A 32 -1.89 18.79 3.66
CA ARG A 32 -1.33 19.21 2.36
C ARG A 32 -0.56 20.52 2.48
N ALA A 33 -1.09 21.49 3.22
CA ALA A 33 -0.40 22.74 3.49
C ALA A 33 0.93 22.51 4.21
N PHE A 34 0.95 21.64 5.22
CA PHE A 34 2.18 21.24 5.91
C PHE A 34 3.15 20.49 4.98
N ALA A 35 2.64 19.57 4.15
CA ALA A 35 3.47 18.85 3.19
C ALA A 35 4.18 19.83 2.24
N ALA A 36 3.50 20.89 1.79
CA ALA A 36 4.08 21.93 0.92
C ALA A 36 5.24 22.71 1.56
N THR A 37 5.41 22.67 2.89
CA THR A 37 6.55 23.29 3.58
C THR A 37 7.70 22.32 3.83
N GLN A 38 7.57 21.04 3.49
CA GLN A 38 8.60 20.03 3.77
C GLN A 38 9.63 19.93 2.64
N ALA A 39 10.85 19.59 3.03
CA ALA A 39 11.84 19.10 2.09
C ALA A 39 11.57 17.62 1.78
N PHE A 40 11.27 17.34 0.52
CA PHE A 40 11.07 15.98 0.03
C PHE A 40 12.40 15.39 -0.42
N GLU A 41 12.71 14.20 0.09
CA GLU A 41 13.92 13.46 -0.18
C GLU A 41 13.60 12.21 -1.03
N PRO A 42 14.58 11.64 -1.76
CA PRO A 42 14.38 10.39 -2.47
C PRO A 42 13.78 9.29 -1.57
N GLY A 43 12.79 8.58 -2.11
CA GLY A 43 12.17 7.43 -1.47
C GLY A 43 13.16 6.28 -1.23
N ARG A 44 12.69 5.25 -0.51
CA ARG A 44 13.49 4.08 -0.14
C ARG A 44 12.79 2.80 -0.60
N ASN A 45 13.57 1.72 -0.73
CA ASN A 45 13.08 0.37 -1.04
C ASN A 45 12.27 0.30 -2.34
N HIS A 46 11.11 -0.36 -2.30
CA HIS A 46 10.23 -0.58 -3.45
C HIS A 46 9.35 0.61 -3.80
N TYR A 47 9.39 1.71 -3.03
CA TYR A 47 8.55 2.88 -3.24
C TYR A 47 9.28 3.93 -4.10
N PRO A 48 8.89 4.12 -5.37
CA PRO A 48 9.48 5.16 -6.21
C PRO A 48 9.07 6.57 -5.76
N GLY A 49 9.88 7.56 -6.17
CA GLY A 49 9.57 8.97 -5.98
C GLY A 49 10.19 9.56 -4.71
N LEU A 50 9.40 10.33 -3.98
CA LEU A 50 9.86 11.19 -2.89
C LEU A 50 9.11 10.91 -1.58
N ARG A 51 9.76 11.20 -0.45
CA ARG A 51 9.20 11.06 0.90
C ARG A 51 9.54 12.27 1.77
N ALA A 52 8.68 12.56 2.75
CA ALA A 52 8.90 13.61 3.74
C ALA A 52 8.28 13.23 5.10
N ALA A 53 8.75 13.86 6.18
CA ALA A 53 8.22 13.61 7.52
C ALA A 53 6.77 14.09 7.66
N LEU A 54 5.98 13.38 8.46
CA LEU A 54 4.62 13.78 8.83
C LEU A 54 4.65 14.85 9.93
N PRO A 55 3.55 15.61 10.11
CA PRO A 55 3.33 16.42 11.30
C PRO A 55 3.46 15.55 12.57
N PRO A 56 4.04 16.08 13.67
CA PRO A 56 4.23 15.32 14.91
C PRO A 56 2.93 14.80 15.54
N ASP A 57 1.82 15.49 15.31
CA ASP A 57 0.48 15.22 15.83
C ASP A 57 -0.35 14.27 14.95
N TYR A 58 0.08 13.97 13.73
CA TYR A 58 -0.67 13.16 12.76
C TYR A 58 -1.24 11.87 13.37
N LEU A 59 -0.41 11.08 14.06
CA LEU A 59 -0.84 9.80 14.64
C LEU A 59 -1.77 9.96 15.84
N ALA A 60 -1.64 11.06 16.58
CA ALA A 60 -2.56 11.36 17.67
C ALA A 60 -3.96 11.70 17.12
N GLU A 61 -4.02 12.43 16.00
CA GLU A 61 -5.27 12.81 15.34
C GLU A 61 -6.01 11.61 14.72
N VAL A 62 -5.28 10.68 14.09
CA VAL A 62 -5.91 9.49 13.46
C VAL A 62 -5.97 8.25 14.36
N GLY A 63 -5.32 8.29 15.52
CA GLY A 63 -5.20 7.17 16.45
C GLY A 63 -6.53 6.48 16.81
N PRO A 64 -7.60 7.22 17.14
CA PRO A 64 -8.92 6.62 17.42
C PRO A 64 -9.49 5.83 16.24
N ALA A 65 -9.33 6.33 15.00
CA ALA A 65 -9.78 5.63 13.79
C ALA A 65 -8.97 4.35 13.56
N LEU A 66 -7.65 4.43 13.73
CA LEU A 66 -6.76 3.26 13.65
C LEU A 66 -7.11 2.19 14.68
N ALA A 67 -7.36 2.58 15.94
CA ALA A 67 -7.75 1.64 16.99
C ALA A 67 -9.07 0.93 16.66
N ALA A 68 -10.06 1.67 16.14
CA ALA A 68 -11.34 1.10 15.71
C ALA A 68 -11.16 0.09 14.54
N VAL A 69 -10.30 0.40 13.57
CA VAL A 69 -9.97 -0.51 12.47
C VAL A 69 -9.24 -1.77 12.97
N LEU A 70 -8.22 -1.60 13.79
CA LEU A 70 -7.44 -2.73 14.34
C LEU A 70 -8.34 -3.68 15.13
N SER A 71 -9.17 -3.15 16.02
CA SER A 71 -10.08 -3.96 16.84
C SER A 71 -11.24 -4.54 16.03
N GLY A 72 -11.90 -3.73 15.20
CA GLY A 72 -13.15 -4.10 14.53
C GLY A 72 -12.99 -4.87 13.22
N VAL A 73 -11.91 -4.64 12.47
CA VAL A 73 -11.68 -5.27 11.16
C VAL A 73 -10.62 -6.36 11.24
N PHE A 74 -9.52 -6.09 11.93
CA PHE A 74 -8.41 -7.02 12.06
C PHE A 74 -8.48 -7.87 13.33
N TYR A 75 -9.48 -7.66 14.19
CA TYR A 75 -9.66 -8.35 15.48
C TYR A 75 -8.41 -8.32 16.37
N HIS A 76 -7.62 -7.26 16.24
CA HIS A 76 -6.37 -7.04 16.96
C HIS A 76 -6.59 -6.02 18.08
N ASN A 77 -6.59 -6.51 19.32
CA ASN A 77 -6.83 -5.70 20.52
C ASN A 77 -5.56 -5.43 21.35
N ALA A 78 -4.39 -5.90 20.88
CA ALA A 78 -3.12 -5.66 21.54
C ALA A 78 -2.51 -4.32 21.08
N ALA A 79 -1.44 -3.89 21.75
CA ALA A 79 -0.70 -2.71 21.35
C ALA A 79 -0.05 -2.91 19.98
N ALA A 80 -0.25 -1.95 19.08
CA ALA A 80 0.43 -1.88 17.80
C ALA A 80 1.65 -0.95 17.88
N ALA A 81 2.75 -1.35 17.26
CA ALA A 81 3.94 -0.51 17.13
C ALA A 81 3.97 0.12 15.74
N LEU A 82 4.22 1.43 15.67
CA LEU A 82 4.53 2.10 14.42
C LEU A 82 5.94 1.70 13.97
N ILE A 83 6.06 1.22 12.73
CA ILE A 83 7.35 0.89 12.12
C ILE A 83 7.87 2.07 11.29
N ASP A 84 7.02 2.60 10.42
CA ASP A 84 7.35 3.71 9.51
C ASP A 84 6.06 4.43 9.11
N ALA A 85 6.12 5.75 9.00
CA ALA A 85 5.07 6.59 8.45
C ALA A 85 5.66 7.91 7.93
N SER A 86 5.29 8.27 6.71
CA SER A 86 5.80 9.45 6.03
C SER A 86 4.82 9.90 4.96
N TYR A 87 4.90 11.16 4.53
CA TYR A 87 4.39 11.50 3.21
C TYR A 87 5.16 10.73 2.14
N ALA A 88 4.46 10.35 1.07
CA ALA A 88 5.04 9.72 -0.10
C ALA A 88 4.39 10.31 -1.36
N MET A 89 5.20 10.56 -2.38
CA MET A 89 4.75 11.06 -3.68
C MET A 89 5.42 10.27 -4.79
N VAL A 90 4.62 9.66 -5.65
CA VAL A 90 5.08 8.87 -6.79
C VAL A 90 5.47 9.83 -7.92
N THR A 91 6.76 10.13 -8.04
CA THR A 91 7.28 11.09 -9.02
C THR A 91 8.28 10.51 -10.00
N THR A 92 8.71 9.25 -9.81
CA THR A 92 9.67 8.62 -10.71
C THR A 92 9.01 8.37 -12.08
N PRO A 93 9.58 8.85 -13.19
CA PRO A 93 9.08 8.54 -14.52
C PRO A 93 9.10 7.03 -14.81
N ALA A 94 8.10 6.56 -15.55
CA ALA A 94 7.89 5.14 -15.86
C ALA A 94 9.12 4.47 -16.51
N ASP A 95 9.85 5.20 -17.35
CA ASP A 95 11.08 4.74 -18.02
C ASP A 95 12.30 4.60 -17.10
N ARG A 96 12.23 5.19 -15.89
CA ARG A 96 13.28 5.13 -14.84
C ARG A 96 12.97 4.13 -13.72
N LEU A 97 11.82 3.46 -13.76
CA LEU A 97 11.48 2.45 -12.76
C LEU A 97 12.44 1.26 -12.82
N THR A 98 12.89 0.79 -11.67
CA THR A 98 13.56 -0.51 -11.55
C THR A 98 12.59 -1.64 -11.87
N LEU A 99 13.08 -2.85 -12.13
CA LEU A 99 12.21 -4.01 -12.35
C LEU A 99 11.24 -4.25 -11.18
N ALA A 100 11.74 -4.17 -9.94
CA ALA A 100 10.92 -4.38 -8.74
C ALA A 100 9.79 -3.34 -8.61
N GLN A 101 10.00 -2.11 -9.06
CA GLN A 101 8.99 -1.04 -9.02
C GLN A 101 7.90 -1.16 -10.12
N ARG A 102 8.06 -2.11 -11.05
CA ARG A 102 7.09 -2.41 -12.12
C ARG A 102 6.20 -3.60 -11.78
N LEU A 103 6.39 -4.20 -10.60
CA LEU A 103 5.72 -5.40 -10.13
C LEU A 103 4.95 -5.10 -8.84
N PRO A 104 3.91 -5.89 -8.50
CA PRO A 104 3.39 -5.90 -7.15
C PRO A 104 4.52 -6.24 -6.16
N HIS A 105 4.66 -5.46 -5.11
CA HIS A 105 5.66 -5.71 -4.08
C HIS A 105 5.04 -6.30 -2.81
N VAL A 106 5.90 -6.86 -1.97
CA VAL A 106 5.57 -7.40 -0.65
C VAL A 106 6.40 -6.61 0.34
N ASP A 107 5.74 -5.93 1.28
CA ASP A 107 6.45 -5.13 2.30
C ASP A 107 7.04 -5.99 3.42
N ALA A 108 6.34 -7.06 3.79
CA ALA A 108 6.77 -7.99 4.82
C ALA A 108 6.09 -9.35 4.66
N VAL A 109 6.74 -10.38 5.19
CA VAL A 109 6.23 -11.76 5.25
C VAL A 109 5.87 -12.20 6.67
N ASP A 110 6.19 -11.35 7.66
CA ASP A 110 5.85 -11.59 9.07
C ASP A 110 4.35 -11.36 9.31
N PRO A 111 3.70 -12.22 10.11
CA PRO A 111 2.32 -11.98 10.50
C PRO A 111 2.19 -10.71 11.35
N GLY A 112 1.01 -10.06 11.28
CA GLY A 112 0.72 -8.86 12.06
C GLY A 112 1.32 -7.56 11.49
N ARG A 113 1.87 -7.61 10.27
CA ARG A 113 2.26 -6.42 9.51
C ARG A 113 1.06 -5.86 8.76
N ILE A 114 0.71 -4.62 9.02
CA ILE A 114 -0.42 -3.93 8.39
C ILE A 114 0.15 -2.70 7.66
N ALA A 115 -0.11 -2.62 6.35
CA ALA A 115 0.18 -1.45 5.56
C ALA A 115 -1.01 -0.49 5.56
N LEU A 116 -0.73 0.81 5.56
CA LEU A 116 -1.73 1.87 5.47
C LEU A 116 -1.32 2.86 4.38
N VAL A 117 -2.27 3.21 3.52
CA VAL A 117 -2.13 4.26 2.52
C VAL A 117 -3.21 5.29 2.78
N HIS A 118 -2.81 6.54 3.03
CA HIS A 118 -3.70 7.68 3.19
C HIS A 118 -3.50 8.61 1.99
N TYR A 119 -4.54 8.76 1.16
CA TYR A 119 -4.45 9.56 -0.05
C TYR A 119 -4.76 11.03 0.25
N LEU A 120 -3.85 11.92 -0.16
CA LEU A 120 -3.95 13.37 0.03
C LEU A 120 -4.06 14.14 -1.29
N SER A 121 -4.27 13.43 -2.41
CA SER A 121 -4.44 14.04 -3.72
C SER A 121 -5.92 14.15 -4.05
N PRO A 122 -6.47 15.38 -4.22
CA PRO A 122 -7.87 15.55 -4.59
C PRO A 122 -8.17 15.15 -6.04
N GLU A 123 -7.15 15.05 -6.89
CA GLU A 123 -7.29 14.86 -8.34
C GLU A 123 -6.92 13.45 -8.82
N SER A 124 -6.06 12.72 -8.09
CA SER A 124 -5.65 11.36 -8.47
C SER A 124 -6.62 10.32 -7.92
N ARG A 125 -6.96 9.33 -8.77
CA ARG A 125 -7.88 8.23 -8.44
C ARG A 125 -7.25 6.84 -8.57
N ASP A 126 -5.94 6.76 -8.79
CA ASP A 126 -5.24 5.52 -9.16
C ASP A 126 -5.39 4.43 -8.08
N GLY A 127 -5.39 4.85 -6.80
CA GLY A 127 -5.72 4.00 -5.66
C GLY A 127 -4.68 2.93 -5.34
N THR A 128 -5.13 1.81 -4.78
CA THR A 128 -4.29 0.64 -4.48
C THR A 128 -4.94 -0.62 -5.01
N ALA A 129 -4.17 -1.37 -5.80
CA ALA A 129 -4.55 -2.66 -6.35
C ALA A 129 -3.84 -3.80 -5.62
N PHE A 130 -4.50 -4.94 -5.53
CA PHE A 130 -4.02 -6.16 -4.90
C PHE A 130 -3.95 -7.26 -5.95
N TYR A 131 -2.93 -8.10 -5.87
CA TYR A 131 -2.58 -9.02 -6.94
C TYR A 131 -2.39 -10.45 -6.43
N ARG A 132 -2.79 -11.41 -7.27
CA ARG A 132 -2.44 -12.82 -7.13
C ARG A 132 -1.46 -13.21 -8.21
N HIS A 133 -0.39 -13.88 -7.81
CA HIS A 133 0.56 -14.47 -8.74
C HIS A 133 -0.05 -15.69 -9.41
N ARG A 134 -0.04 -15.72 -10.75
CA ARG A 134 -0.78 -16.73 -11.52
C ARG A 134 -0.15 -18.12 -11.40
N ALA A 135 1.17 -18.23 -11.49
CA ALA A 135 1.84 -19.53 -11.50
C ALA A 135 1.80 -20.25 -10.15
N THR A 136 1.71 -19.50 -9.03
CA THR A 136 1.64 -20.08 -7.68
C THR A 136 0.26 -20.04 -7.06
N GLY A 137 -0.64 -19.19 -7.58
CA GLY A 137 -1.88 -18.84 -6.89
C GLY A 137 -1.66 -18.01 -5.60
N THR A 138 -0.45 -17.55 -5.34
CA THR A 138 -0.13 -16.81 -4.11
C THR A 138 -0.64 -15.37 -4.20
N GLU A 139 -1.47 -14.98 -3.22
CA GLU A 139 -1.96 -13.61 -3.05
C GLU A 139 -1.64 -13.04 -1.66
N THR A 140 -1.25 -13.89 -0.70
CA THR A 140 -0.60 -13.51 0.56
C THR A 140 0.74 -14.22 0.66
N VAL A 141 1.82 -13.45 0.68
CA VAL A 141 3.19 -13.97 0.80
C VAL A 141 3.59 -13.96 2.27
N ASP A 142 3.55 -15.12 2.91
CA ASP A 142 4.04 -15.33 4.27
C ASP A 142 5.38 -16.09 4.27
N ALA A 143 5.99 -16.25 5.44
CA ALA A 143 7.28 -16.93 5.58
C ALA A 143 7.29 -18.36 4.98
N ALA A 144 6.14 -19.06 4.99
CA ALA A 144 6.03 -20.40 4.44
C ALA A 144 5.98 -20.43 2.90
N ARG A 145 5.38 -19.41 2.27
CA ARG A 145 5.22 -19.32 0.80
C ARG A 145 6.29 -18.48 0.11
N ALA A 146 7.00 -17.62 0.85
CA ALA A 146 7.93 -16.64 0.28
C ALA A 146 9.00 -17.26 -0.62
N ALA A 147 9.66 -18.33 -0.17
CA ALA A 147 10.74 -18.95 -0.93
C ALA A 147 10.27 -19.49 -2.31
N ASP A 148 9.16 -20.24 -2.34
CA ASP A 148 8.59 -20.76 -3.59
C ASP A 148 8.06 -19.63 -4.49
N TYR A 149 7.37 -18.65 -3.89
CA TYR A 149 6.86 -17.48 -4.61
C TYR A 149 7.97 -16.73 -5.36
N TYR A 150 9.03 -16.33 -4.65
CA TYR A 150 10.13 -15.57 -5.26
C TYR A 150 10.94 -16.43 -6.25
N ALA A 151 11.14 -17.72 -5.96
CA ALA A 151 11.85 -18.60 -6.88
C ALA A 151 11.14 -18.71 -8.24
N ARG A 152 9.82 -18.90 -8.23
CA ARG A 152 9.00 -18.98 -9.45
C ARG A 152 8.91 -17.65 -10.18
N LEU A 153 8.62 -16.56 -9.46
CA LEU A 153 8.57 -15.22 -10.05
C LEU A 153 9.91 -14.87 -10.74
N ASN A 154 11.04 -15.16 -10.09
CA ASN A 154 12.36 -14.90 -10.67
C ASN A 154 12.63 -15.77 -11.91
N ALA A 155 12.20 -17.04 -11.91
CA ALA A 155 12.35 -17.91 -13.07
C ALA A 155 11.50 -17.41 -14.26
N GLU A 156 10.27 -16.99 -14.02
CA GLU A 156 9.38 -16.43 -15.05
C GLU A 156 9.91 -15.10 -15.60
N LEU A 157 10.46 -14.23 -14.74
CA LEU A 157 11.10 -12.99 -15.17
C LEU A 157 12.38 -13.22 -15.99
N ALA A 158 13.13 -14.29 -15.71
CA ALA A 158 14.34 -14.64 -16.45
C ALA A 158 14.04 -15.28 -17.82
N GLN A 159 12.93 -15.98 -17.95
CA GLN A 159 12.54 -16.69 -19.18
C GLN A 159 11.59 -15.87 -20.08
N GLY A 160 10.83 -14.95 -19.49
CA GLY A 160 9.80 -14.18 -20.17
C GLY A 160 10.29 -12.85 -20.76
N ALA A 161 9.40 -12.18 -21.47
CA ALA A 161 9.60 -10.78 -21.83
C ALA A 161 9.63 -9.92 -20.56
N PRO A 162 10.54 -8.94 -20.45
CA PRO A 162 10.58 -8.07 -19.29
C PRO A 162 9.25 -7.30 -19.16
N PRO A 163 8.75 -7.10 -17.92
CA PRO A 163 7.61 -6.22 -17.68
C PRO A 163 7.82 -4.85 -18.33
N ALA A 164 6.73 -4.29 -18.87
CA ALA A 164 6.72 -2.98 -19.50
C ALA A 164 7.36 -1.94 -18.56
N ARG A 165 8.01 -0.92 -19.15
CA ARG A 165 8.55 0.22 -18.40
C ARG A 165 7.42 1.15 -17.97
N SER A 166 6.55 0.67 -17.11
CA SER A 166 5.39 1.38 -16.58
C SER A 166 5.14 0.99 -15.14
N TYR A 167 4.39 1.83 -14.44
CA TYR A 167 3.71 1.39 -13.23
C TYR A 167 2.76 0.24 -13.59
N ILE A 168 2.61 -0.72 -12.69
CA ILE A 168 1.63 -1.77 -12.89
C ILE A 168 0.22 -1.19 -12.79
N ALA A 169 -0.61 -1.48 -13.80
CA ALA A 169 -2.00 -1.10 -13.83
C ALA A 169 -2.80 -2.26 -14.45
N GLY A 170 -3.80 -2.76 -13.73
CA GLY A 170 -4.59 -3.88 -14.20
C GLY A 170 -3.84 -5.22 -14.18
N PRO A 171 -4.45 -6.29 -14.72
CA PRO A 171 -3.82 -7.61 -14.78
C PRO A 171 -2.65 -7.64 -15.77
N THR A 172 -1.69 -8.53 -15.50
CA THR A 172 -0.55 -8.83 -16.39
C THR A 172 -0.47 -10.33 -16.68
N PRO A 173 0.42 -10.78 -17.58
CA PRO A 173 0.67 -12.21 -17.78
C PRO A 173 1.16 -12.95 -16.52
N LEU A 174 1.81 -12.26 -15.57
CA LEU A 174 2.30 -12.85 -14.33
C LEU A 174 1.30 -12.73 -13.17
N PHE A 175 0.50 -11.65 -13.17
CA PHE A 175 -0.37 -11.29 -12.05
C PHE A 175 -1.81 -11.08 -12.46
N GLU A 176 -2.73 -11.61 -11.66
CA GLU A 176 -4.14 -11.29 -11.71
C GLU A 176 -4.43 -10.17 -10.70
N GLN A 177 -5.12 -9.11 -11.11
CA GLN A 177 -5.62 -8.11 -10.17
C GLN A 177 -6.88 -8.65 -9.49
N ILE A 178 -6.82 -8.89 -8.18
CA ILE A 178 -7.90 -9.53 -7.41
C ILE A 178 -8.78 -8.53 -6.66
N ALA A 179 -8.27 -7.32 -6.40
CA ALA A 179 -9.03 -6.23 -5.80
C ALA A 179 -8.40 -4.89 -6.14
N GLN A 180 -9.19 -3.83 -6.02
CA GLN A 180 -8.72 -2.44 -6.09
C GLN A 180 -9.58 -1.57 -5.18
N VAL A 181 -8.95 -0.58 -4.56
CA VAL A 181 -9.60 0.52 -3.83
C VAL A 181 -9.16 1.80 -4.53
N GLU A 182 -10.11 2.61 -4.97
CA GLU A 182 -9.82 3.92 -5.55
C GLU A 182 -9.26 4.87 -4.49
N ALA A 183 -8.33 5.75 -4.89
CA ALA A 183 -7.89 6.82 -4.02
C ALA A 183 -9.04 7.79 -3.77
N ARG A 184 -9.22 8.16 -2.50
CA ARG A 184 -10.17 9.18 -2.07
C ARG A 184 -9.49 10.13 -1.10
N TYR A 185 -9.71 11.41 -1.35
CA TYR A 185 -9.33 12.53 -0.49
C TYR A 185 -10.43 12.81 0.51
#